data_AF-A0A800BUU5-F1
#
_entry.id   AF-A0A800BUU5-F1
#
_cell.length_a   1.000
_cell.length_b   1.000
_cell.length_c   1.000
_cell.angle_alpha   90.00
_cell.angle_beta   90.00
_cell.angle_gamma   90.00
#
_symmetry.space_group_name_H-M   'P 1'
#
loop_
_entity.id
_entity.type
_entity.pdbx_description
1 polymer ?
#
loop_
_entity_poly.entity_id
_entity_poly.type
_entity_poly.pdbx_seq_one_letter_code
_entity_poly.pdbx_strand_id
1 'polypeptide(L)'
;MVKAKKAIIIGIDGASARSVRGAMERMPNLKELAERGVFAEALPVLPTHTPTNWTTISTGAWPGTHGITGFSVHHRGEPLSKWHSGFDTREVQAEFLWQAAERAGKRSILLKWAGPTFPVTIREGVQVDGCFCVSCIHEISGPRMYSTEEEPDSTRIRLRKASGWKGIPGTHPEPLEVVLELGSDEVNAELYMLVLSSEGRGYDRILVSRNRDAGDPLGVLSPGSWTDWFRLDFKGKVGTVRLKLLELSRDASKLRVYCSQIMPTAGWTYPEHVAEKLVEHVGPFLQRIGYIQQGQVYGAWADHKTMMEELEYQHNWFARAACYLMENQDWDLFFLQSHALDYIFDNLIKEAEPLTTSDRGRSEKYLRLIDRTYEIVDEMIGRITKQADRDTLIVVVSDHGVIGYHSTKHVADVISEILEREGLLFCRKKAVQPGTKPKLGREKIDWSRTKAAFFDSIHIYINLKGREPEGVVEPEEYEGLRDRIIETLRDYKDPRLGACPFSLILKSEDAKIVGLYGDRIGDIIVAVRPGGLYGQGHGHFLPTADYG
;
A
#
# COMPACT_ATOMS: atom_id res chain seq x y z
N MET A 1 29.81 7.59 -25.06
CA MET A 1 29.04 7.38 -23.81
C MET A 1 29.91 6.60 -22.85
N VAL A 2 30.01 7.05 -21.60
CA VAL A 2 30.70 6.29 -20.54
C VAL A 2 29.90 5.02 -20.29
N LYS A 3 30.57 3.87 -20.23
CA LYS A 3 29.91 2.60 -19.88
C LYS A 3 29.65 2.61 -18.37
N ALA A 4 28.39 2.63 -17.96
CA ALA A 4 28.03 2.61 -16.55
C ALA A 4 28.58 1.34 -15.85
N LYS A 5 29.06 1.51 -14.62
CA LYS A 5 29.56 0.43 -13.74
C LYS A 5 28.57 0.09 -12.64
N LYS A 6 27.74 1.04 -12.25
CA LYS A 6 26.69 0.90 -11.24
C LYS A 6 25.35 1.40 -11.75
N ALA A 7 24.26 1.00 -11.12
CA ALA A 7 22.93 1.56 -11.38
C ALA A 7 22.13 1.82 -10.10
N ILE A 8 21.42 2.94 -10.08
CA ILE A 8 20.41 3.30 -9.08
C ILE A 8 19.05 3.26 -9.76
N ILE A 9 18.14 2.43 -9.26
CA ILE A 9 16.77 2.25 -9.73
C ILE A 9 15.82 2.77 -8.65
N ILE A 10 15.12 3.86 -8.96
CA ILE A 10 14.11 4.46 -8.08
C ILE A 10 12.73 4.23 -8.71
N GLY A 11 11.95 3.38 -8.07
CA GLY A 11 10.54 3.14 -8.37
C GLY A 11 9.65 4.21 -7.73
N ILE A 12 8.72 4.75 -8.50
CA ILE A 12 7.64 5.62 -8.02
C ILE A 12 6.31 4.99 -8.41
N ASP A 13 5.56 4.48 -7.43
CA ASP A 13 4.30 3.78 -7.67
C ASP A 13 3.17 4.70 -8.12
N GLY A 14 2.37 4.25 -9.10
CA GLY A 14 1.20 4.98 -9.59
C GLY A 14 1.51 6.27 -10.36
N ALA A 15 2.77 6.51 -10.73
CA ALA A 15 3.24 7.74 -11.39
C ALA A 15 3.25 7.62 -12.92
N SER A 16 2.12 7.91 -13.57
CA SER A 16 2.07 7.90 -15.05
C SER A 16 3.00 8.96 -15.66
N ALA A 17 3.53 8.69 -16.86
CA ALA A 17 4.39 9.66 -17.55
C ALA A 17 3.68 11.01 -17.77
N ARG A 18 2.35 10.98 -17.98
CA ARG A 18 1.50 12.18 -18.09
C ARG A 18 1.43 12.94 -16.76
N SER A 19 1.19 12.26 -15.64
CA SER A 19 1.08 12.90 -14.33
C SER A 19 2.41 13.51 -13.90
N VAL A 20 3.52 12.79 -14.11
CA VAL A 20 4.88 13.29 -13.87
C VAL A 20 5.19 14.51 -14.73
N ARG A 21 4.82 14.49 -16.02
CA ARG A 21 5.00 15.66 -16.91
C ARG A 21 4.22 16.87 -16.41
N GLY A 22 2.99 16.66 -15.93
CA GLY A 22 2.16 17.73 -15.33
C GLY A 22 2.73 18.27 -14.02
N ALA A 23 3.47 17.46 -13.28
CA ALA A 23 4.10 17.81 -12.00
C ALA A 23 5.56 18.29 -12.13
N MET A 24 6.16 18.26 -13.33
CA MET A 24 7.61 18.45 -13.53
C MET A 24 8.18 19.74 -12.92
N GLU A 25 7.41 20.84 -12.91
CA GLU A 25 7.84 22.11 -12.27
C GLU A 25 7.95 22.03 -10.74
N ARG A 26 7.23 21.10 -10.08
CA ARG A 26 7.35 20.81 -8.64
C ARG A 26 8.43 19.77 -8.35
N MET A 27 9.01 19.16 -9.38
CA MET A 27 10.01 18.11 -9.28
C MET A 27 11.34 18.52 -9.92
N PRO A 28 12.03 19.56 -9.40
CA PRO A 28 13.23 20.10 -10.02
C PRO A 28 14.37 19.06 -10.17
N ASN A 29 14.50 18.10 -9.24
CA ASN A 29 15.56 17.09 -9.34
C ASN A 29 15.26 16.08 -10.45
N LEU A 30 14.01 15.61 -10.56
CA LEU A 30 13.58 14.72 -11.66
C LEU A 30 13.60 15.45 -13.00
N LYS A 31 13.23 16.73 -13.03
CA LYS A 31 13.32 17.59 -14.22
C LYS A 31 14.76 17.66 -14.73
N GLU A 32 15.73 17.91 -13.85
CA GLU A 32 17.15 17.92 -14.22
C GLU A 32 17.60 16.56 -14.80
N LEU A 33 17.19 15.45 -14.20
CA LEU A 33 17.50 14.10 -14.71
C LEU A 33 16.90 13.87 -16.10
N ALA A 34 15.65 14.29 -16.31
CA ALA A 34 14.96 14.17 -17.60
C ALA A 34 15.64 15.01 -18.68
N GLU A 35 16.04 16.25 -18.38
CA GLU A 35 16.73 17.16 -19.31
C GLU A 35 18.14 16.67 -19.68
N ARG A 36 18.85 16.03 -18.75
CA ARG A 36 20.19 15.47 -18.97
C ARG A 36 20.17 14.05 -19.55
N GLY A 37 19.03 13.39 -19.54
CA GLY A 37 18.86 11.99 -19.88
C GLY A 37 17.76 11.76 -20.90
N VAL A 38 16.93 10.74 -20.65
CA VAL A 38 15.78 10.39 -21.48
C VAL A 38 14.55 10.28 -20.60
N PHE A 39 13.48 10.97 -20.99
CA PHE A 39 12.15 10.80 -20.42
C PHE A 39 11.24 10.21 -21.48
N ALA A 40 10.68 9.03 -21.20
CA ALA A 40 9.81 8.32 -22.13
C ALA A 40 8.64 7.67 -21.38
N GLU A 41 7.54 7.50 -22.10
CA GLU A 41 6.41 6.69 -21.64
C GLU A 41 6.77 5.22 -21.79
N ALA A 42 6.54 4.45 -20.72
CA ALA A 42 6.65 2.99 -20.71
C ALA A 42 5.27 2.42 -20.39
N LEU A 43 4.77 1.53 -21.24
CA LEU A 43 3.49 0.88 -21.00
C LEU A 43 3.64 -0.20 -19.93
N PRO A 44 2.77 -0.23 -18.90
CA PRO A 44 2.73 -1.33 -17.96
C PRO A 44 2.21 -2.61 -18.63
N VAL A 45 2.34 -3.73 -17.93
CA VAL A 45 1.71 -4.99 -18.32
C VAL A 45 0.30 -5.09 -17.72
N LEU A 46 -0.54 -5.95 -18.29
CA LEU A 46 -1.88 -6.24 -17.78
C LEU A 46 -1.83 -7.44 -16.81
N PRO A 47 -2.46 -7.39 -15.62
CA PRO A 47 -3.17 -6.24 -15.05
C PRO A 47 -2.20 -5.15 -14.57
N THR A 48 -2.67 -3.90 -14.55
CA THR A 48 -1.92 -2.75 -14.04
C THR A 48 -1.91 -2.72 -12.50
N HIS A 49 -1.46 -3.81 -11.90
CA HIS A 49 -1.30 -4.02 -10.46
C HIS A 49 0.16 -3.88 -10.04
N THR A 50 0.37 -3.39 -8.82
CA THR A 50 1.65 -3.27 -8.12
C THR A 50 2.52 -4.54 -8.15
N PRO A 51 2.08 -5.72 -7.65
CA PRO A 51 2.93 -6.92 -7.64
C PRO A 51 3.29 -7.39 -9.05
N THR A 52 2.36 -7.32 -10.00
CA THR A 52 2.60 -7.72 -11.39
C THR A 52 3.67 -6.85 -12.05
N ASN A 53 3.52 -5.53 -12.00
CA ASN A 53 4.39 -4.61 -12.72
C ASN A 53 5.75 -4.44 -12.04
N TRP A 54 5.85 -4.44 -10.70
CA TRP A 54 7.16 -4.48 -10.03
C TRP A 54 7.90 -5.80 -10.29
N THR A 55 7.19 -6.92 -10.47
CA THR A 55 7.82 -8.19 -10.91
C THR A 55 8.30 -8.08 -12.36
N THR A 56 7.51 -7.51 -13.26
CA THR A 56 7.94 -7.25 -14.65
C THR A 56 9.19 -6.38 -14.68
N ILE A 57 9.23 -5.27 -13.93
CA ILE A 57 10.39 -4.37 -13.85
C ILE A 57 11.62 -5.08 -13.29
N SER A 58 11.44 -5.93 -12.27
CA SER A 58 12.56 -6.61 -11.61
C SER A 58 13.04 -7.89 -12.32
N THR A 59 12.31 -8.40 -13.31
CA THR A 59 12.67 -9.64 -14.05
C THR A 59 12.85 -9.42 -15.55
N GLY A 60 12.31 -8.34 -16.11
CA GLY A 60 12.23 -8.11 -17.55
C GLY A 60 11.30 -9.08 -18.29
N ALA A 61 10.47 -9.82 -17.57
CA ALA A 61 9.59 -10.86 -18.12
C ALA A 61 8.12 -10.43 -18.14
N TRP A 62 7.32 -11.05 -19.02
CA TRP A 62 5.86 -10.89 -19.02
C TRP A 62 5.20 -11.64 -17.85
N PRO A 63 3.97 -11.27 -17.46
CA PRO A 63 3.20 -11.97 -16.43
C PRO A 63 3.08 -13.48 -16.65
N GLY A 64 2.89 -13.92 -17.89
CA GLY A 64 2.86 -15.34 -18.23
C GLY A 64 4.18 -16.08 -18.05
N THR A 65 5.32 -15.36 -17.98
CA THR A 65 6.65 -15.95 -17.73
C THR A 65 7.05 -15.86 -16.27
N HIS A 66 6.85 -14.72 -15.60
CA HIS A 66 7.19 -14.60 -14.19
C HIS A 66 6.11 -15.13 -13.25
N GLY A 67 4.90 -15.40 -13.76
CA GLY A 67 3.84 -16.10 -13.03
C GLY A 67 3.07 -15.26 -12.01
N ILE A 68 3.29 -13.94 -11.95
CA ILE A 68 2.57 -13.03 -11.04
C ILE A 68 1.52 -12.29 -11.85
N THR A 69 0.30 -12.78 -11.83
CA THR A 69 -0.81 -12.33 -12.68
C THR A 69 -1.76 -11.35 -11.99
N GLY A 70 -1.45 -10.95 -10.75
CA GLY A 70 -2.13 -9.88 -10.01
C GLY A 70 -1.79 -9.94 -8.52
N PHE A 71 -2.67 -9.42 -7.66
CA PHE A 71 -2.48 -9.47 -6.20
C PHE A 71 -2.65 -10.87 -5.63
N SER A 72 -3.40 -11.73 -6.31
CA SER A 72 -3.72 -13.08 -5.91
C SER A 72 -3.50 -14.05 -7.08
N VAL A 73 -2.52 -14.92 -6.94
CA VAL A 73 -2.18 -15.93 -7.96
C VAL A 73 -2.94 -17.21 -7.66
N HIS A 74 -3.64 -17.75 -8.66
CA HIS A 74 -4.23 -19.09 -8.59
C HIS A 74 -3.42 -20.07 -9.44
N HIS A 75 -3.24 -21.28 -8.93
CA HIS A 75 -2.61 -22.37 -9.68
C HIS A 75 -3.70 -23.31 -10.18
N ARG A 76 -3.77 -23.52 -11.50
CA ARG A 76 -4.66 -24.55 -12.06
C ARG A 76 -4.41 -25.89 -11.37
N GLY A 77 -5.49 -26.60 -11.05
CA GLY A 77 -5.43 -27.83 -10.26
C GLY A 77 -5.81 -27.64 -8.79
N GLU A 78 -5.76 -26.41 -8.28
CA GLU A 78 -6.19 -26.09 -6.92
C GLU A 78 -7.68 -25.73 -6.86
N PRO A 79 -8.32 -25.79 -5.69
CA PRO A 79 -9.66 -25.24 -5.52
C PRO A 79 -9.66 -23.74 -5.87
N LEU A 80 -10.69 -23.24 -6.57
CA LEU A 80 -10.84 -21.80 -6.88
C LEU A 80 -11.00 -20.90 -5.64
N SER A 81 -11.16 -21.50 -4.46
CA SER A 81 -11.12 -20.80 -3.17
C SER A 81 -9.70 -20.56 -2.64
N LYS A 82 -8.68 -21.16 -3.26
CA LYS A 82 -7.28 -21.09 -2.83
C LYS A 82 -6.48 -20.16 -3.75
N TRP A 83 -5.80 -19.22 -3.10
CA TRP A 83 -5.02 -18.17 -3.74
C TRP A 83 -3.71 -17.99 -2.99
N HIS A 84 -2.66 -17.68 -3.75
CA HIS A 84 -1.33 -17.36 -3.24
C HIS A 84 -1.09 -15.86 -3.39
N SER A 85 -0.28 -15.29 -2.52
CA SER A 85 0.02 -13.85 -2.57
C SER A 85 0.88 -13.53 -3.78
N GLY A 86 0.48 -12.53 -4.56
CA GLY A 86 1.32 -11.98 -5.64
C GLY A 86 2.61 -11.32 -5.15
N PHE A 87 2.79 -11.13 -3.83
CA PHE A 87 4.03 -10.61 -3.21
C PHE A 87 4.94 -11.71 -2.65
N ASP A 88 4.59 -12.98 -2.81
CA ASP A 88 5.44 -14.10 -2.37
C ASP A 88 6.48 -14.42 -3.44
N THR A 89 7.77 -14.35 -3.12
CA THR A 89 8.84 -14.63 -4.09
C THR A 89 8.86 -16.08 -4.55
N ARG A 90 8.29 -17.02 -3.78
CA ARG A 90 8.14 -18.42 -4.20
C ARG A 90 7.15 -18.56 -5.35
N GLU A 91 6.31 -17.56 -5.56
CA GLU A 91 5.42 -17.48 -6.72
C GLU A 91 6.12 -16.91 -7.95
N VAL A 92 7.33 -16.36 -7.87
CA VAL A 92 7.99 -15.83 -9.05
C VAL A 92 8.72 -16.94 -9.80
N GLN A 93 8.35 -17.14 -11.06
CA GLN A 93 8.91 -18.18 -11.94
C GLN A 93 10.09 -17.69 -12.80
N ALA A 94 10.30 -16.38 -12.87
CA ALA A 94 11.41 -15.76 -13.58
C ALA A 94 12.55 -15.39 -12.62
N GLU A 95 13.76 -15.31 -13.15
CA GLU A 95 14.91 -14.82 -12.40
C GLU A 95 14.81 -13.30 -12.19
N PHE A 96 15.13 -12.84 -10.98
CA PHE A 96 15.23 -11.43 -10.68
C PHE A 96 16.56 -10.81 -11.13
N LEU A 97 16.55 -9.51 -11.42
CA LEU A 97 17.72 -8.75 -11.85
C LEU A 97 18.86 -8.81 -10.82
N TRP A 98 18.56 -8.78 -9.52
CA TRP A 98 19.58 -8.91 -8.48
C TRP A 98 20.19 -10.32 -8.43
N GLN A 99 19.44 -11.38 -8.71
CA GLN A 99 19.97 -12.74 -8.80
C GLN A 99 20.88 -12.89 -10.03
N ALA A 100 20.47 -12.32 -11.17
CA ALA A 100 21.30 -12.25 -12.36
C ALA A 100 22.60 -11.46 -12.11
N ALA A 101 22.53 -10.37 -11.34
CA ALA A 101 23.68 -9.57 -10.93
C ALA A 101 24.63 -10.38 -10.03
N GLU A 102 24.11 -11.07 -9.01
CA GLU A 102 24.90 -11.94 -8.12
C GLU A 102 25.65 -13.02 -8.89
N ARG A 103 25.01 -13.66 -9.89
CA ARG A 103 25.69 -14.62 -10.78
C ARG A 103 26.85 -13.98 -11.55
N ALA A 104 26.76 -12.69 -11.87
CA ALA A 104 27.82 -11.92 -12.51
C ALA A 104 28.87 -11.38 -11.52
N GLY A 105 28.82 -11.77 -10.25
CA GLY A 105 29.72 -11.30 -9.19
C GLY A 105 29.44 -9.88 -8.72
N LYS A 106 28.20 -9.41 -8.89
CA LYS A 106 27.73 -8.06 -8.54
C LYS A 106 26.87 -8.08 -7.28
N ARG A 107 26.88 -6.97 -6.54
CA ARG A 107 26.11 -6.84 -5.28
C ARG A 107 24.94 -5.89 -5.43
N SER A 108 23.83 -6.22 -4.77
CA SER A 108 22.59 -5.44 -4.83
C SER A 108 22.17 -4.94 -3.45
N ILE A 109 21.61 -3.73 -3.41
CA ILE A 109 20.89 -3.18 -2.25
C ILE A 109 19.43 -3.00 -2.65
N LEU A 110 18.49 -3.66 -1.97
CA LEU A 110 17.05 -3.44 -2.09
C LEU A 110 16.57 -2.68 -0.85
N LEU A 111 16.24 -1.40 -1.02
CA LEU A 111 15.67 -0.58 0.04
C LEU A 111 14.17 -0.40 -0.20
N LYS A 112 13.34 -1.18 0.52
CA LYS A 112 11.87 -1.15 0.41
C LYS A 112 11.40 -1.30 -1.04
N TRP A 113 11.87 -2.33 -1.73
CA TRP A 113 11.35 -2.67 -3.05
C TRP A 113 9.99 -3.38 -2.88
N ALA A 114 8.89 -2.82 -3.39
CA ALA A 114 7.54 -3.31 -3.13
C ALA A 114 7.04 -4.38 -4.12
N GLY A 115 7.93 -5.01 -4.89
CA GLY A 115 7.61 -6.24 -5.61
C GLY A 115 7.53 -7.46 -4.67
N PRO A 116 7.43 -8.68 -5.21
CA PRO A 116 7.64 -9.88 -4.42
C PRO A 116 9.04 -9.87 -3.82
N THR A 117 9.14 -9.88 -2.50
CA THR A 117 10.42 -9.73 -1.78
C THR A 117 10.63 -10.71 -0.64
N PHE A 118 9.58 -11.43 -0.22
CA PHE A 118 9.65 -12.44 0.83
C PHE A 118 9.16 -13.80 0.35
N PRO A 119 9.82 -14.92 0.75
CA PRO A 119 11.13 -14.97 1.42
C PRO A 119 12.27 -14.27 0.65
N VAL A 120 13.30 -13.81 1.37
CA VAL A 120 14.43 -13.05 0.79
C VAL A 120 15.12 -13.90 -0.28
N THR A 121 15.38 -13.30 -1.45
CA THR A 121 16.04 -13.96 -2.58
C THR A 121 17.47 -13.47 -2.84
N ILE A 122 17.86 -12.33 -2.25
CA ILE A 122 19.25 -11.86 -2.23
C ILE A 122 20.11 -12.77 -1.37
N ARG A 123 21.33 -13.02 -1.83
CA ARG A 123 22.37 -13.79 -1.15
C ARG A 123 23.61 -12.95 -0.85
N GLU A 124 24.01 -12.09 -1.79
CA GLU A 124 25.24 -11.29 -1.73
C GLU A 124 24.88 -9.80 -1.86
N GLY A 125 24.29 -9.26 -0.79
CA GLY A 125 23.78 -7.90 -0.80
C GLY A 125 23.01 -7.55 0.47
N VAL A 126 22.22 -6.48 0.37
CA VAL A 126 21.37 -6.01 1.47
C VAL A 126 19.93 -5.91 0.99
N GLN A 127 18.99 -6.42 1.78
CA GLN A 127 17.56 -6.15 1.63
C GLN A 127 17.04 -5.49 2.90
N VAL A 128 16.36 -4.36 2.76
CA VAL A 128 15.71 -3.62 3.83
C VAL A 128 14.21 -3.62 3.59
N ASP A 129 13.50 -4.43 4.37
CA ASP A 129 12.06 -4.67 4.22
C ASP A 129 11.68 -4.87 2.73
N GLY A 130 10.43 -4.59 2.37
CA GLY A 130 9.83 -4.89 1.07
C GLY A 130 8.34 -5.27 1.19
N CYS A 131 7.78 -5.27 2.40
CA CYS A 131 6.37 -5.55 2.63
C CYS A 131 5.48 -4.61 1.82
N PHE A 132 4.35 -5.15 1.39
CA PHE A 132 3.31 -4.34 0.79
C PHE A 132 2.64 -3.43 1.83
N CYS A 133 2.11 -2.31 1.36
CA CYS A 133 1.61 -1.22 2.20
C CYS A 133 0.40 -1.54 3.08
N VAL A 134 -0.29 -2.66 2.83
CA VAL A 134 -1.47 -3.07 3.60
C VAL A 134 -1.10 -3.81 4.89
N SER A 135 -0.02 -4.58 4.89
CA SER A 135 0.46 -5.29 6.07
C SER A 135 1.97 -5.51 6.00
N CYS A 136 2.66 -5.19 7.09
CA CYS A 136 4.07 -5.50 7.25
C CYS A 136 4.23 -6.73 8.14
N ILE A 137 4.97 -7.75 7.68
CA ILE A 137 5.19 -8.99 8.46
C ILE A 137 6.15 -8.79 9.64
N HIS A 138 6.89 -7.68 9.65
CA HIS A 138 7.87 -7.37 10.68
C HIS A 138 7.34 -6.43 11.75
N GLU A 139 6.21 -5.75 11.53
CA GLU A 139 5.72 -4.74 12.46
C GLU A 139 5.26 -5.37 13.79
N ILE A 140 5.49 -4.67 14.89
CA ILE A 140 4.84 -4.98 16.18
C ILE A 140 3.39 -4.51 16.13
N SER A 141 3.15 -3.35 15.52
CA SER A 141 1.81 -2.82 15.28
C SER A 141 1.81 -1.81 14.13
N GLY A 142 0.74 -1.76 13.37
CA GLY A 142 0.44 -0.65 12.46
C GLY A 142 0.25 0.68 13.19
N PRO A 143 0.16 1.81 12.46
CA PRO A 143 -0.26 3.07 13.06
C PRO A 143 -1.65 2.94 13.67
N ARG A 144 -1.89 3.62 14.79
CA ARG A 144 -3.15 3.53 15.56
C ARG A 144 -3.67 4.91 15.97
N MET A 145 -4.99 5.04 15.96
CA MET A 145 -5.69 6.19 16.56
C MET A 145 -6.23 5.81 17.93
N TYR A 146 -6.08 6.69 18.92
CA TYR A 146 -6.72 6.59 20.23
C TYR A 146 -7.63 7.81 20.45
N SER A 147 -8.91 7.58 20.73
CA SER A 147 -9.90 8.65 20.90
C SER A 147 -10.83 8.43 22.08
N THR A 148 -11.23 9.49 22.77
CA THR A 148 -12.34 9.41 23.76
C THR A 148 -13.70 9.27 23.08
N GLU A 149 -13.81 9.73 21.83
CA GLU A 149 -14.98 9.59 20.99
C GLU A 149 -14.96 8.24 20.24
N GLU A 150 -16.12 7.81 19.75
CA GLU A 150 -16.22 6.60 18.92
C GLU A 150 -15.98 6.98 17.47
N GLU A 151 -14.81 6.62 16.92
CA GLU A 151 -14.41 6.90 15.55
C GLU A 151 -14.05 5.59 14.81
N PRO A 152 -14.30 5.48 13.49
CA PRO A 152 -13.87 4.34 12.68
C PRO A 152 -12.36 4.06 12.84
N ASP A 153 -12.01 2.77 12.95
CA ASP A 153 -10.62 2.29 13.02
C ASP A 153 -9.76 2.99 14.09
N SER A 154 -10.41 3.36 15.21
CA SER A 154 -9.79 3.94 16.39
C SER A 154 -9.99 3.08 17.64
N THR A 155 -9.03 3.16 18.56
CA THR A 155 -9.12 2.55 19.89
C THR A 155 -9.75 3.55 20.85
N ARG A 156 -10.92 3.18 21.39
CA ARG A 156 -11.61 4.03 22.37
C ARG A 156 -10.88 4.03 23.71
N ILE A 157 -10.56 5.22 24.21
CA ILE A 157 -9.91 5.44 25.50
C ILE A 157 -10.81 6.21 26.46
N ARG A 158 -10.50 6.14 27.76
CA ARG A 158 -11.25 6.83 28.80
C ARG A 158 -10.31 7.48 29.80
N LEU A 159 -10.47 8.79 29.97
CA LEU A 159 -9.76 9.55 30.99
C LEU A 159 -10.33 9.23 32.38
N ARG A 160 -9.45 9.21 33.38
CA ARG A 160 -9.80 9.03 34.79
C ARG A 160 -9.01 10.05 35.61
N LYS A 161 -9.39 10.29 36.86
CA LYS A 161 -8.56 11.12 37.75
C LYS A 161 -7.19 10.46 37.92
N ALA A 162 -6.12 11.25 37.80
CA ALA A 162 -4.77 10.75 38.01
C ALA A 162 -4.62 10.24 39.44
N SER A 163 -4.06 9.05 39.60
CA SER A 163 -3.87 8.42 40.91
C SER A 163 -2.55 7.66 40.94
N GLY A 164 -1.84 7.72 42.06
CA GLY A 164 -0.57 7.01 42.24
C GLY A 164 0.62 7.55 41.45
N TRP A 165 0.52 8.79 40.93
CA TRP A 165 1.64 9.45 40.24
C TRP A 165 2.60 10.11 41.22
N LYS A 166 3.90 9.99 40.92
CA LYS A 166 4.97 10.75 41.58
C LYS A 166 5.25 12.05 40.82
N GLY A 167 5.61 13.11 41.54
CA GLY A 167 6.06 14.37 40.94
C GLY A 167 4.99 15.15 40.16
N ILE A 168 3.70 14.93 40.42
CA ILE A 168 2.63 15.65 39.72
C ILE A 168 2.80 17.16 39.97
N PRO A 169 2.83 18.00 38.92
CA PRO A 169 2.80 19.45 39.10
C PRO A 169 1.50 19.88 39.77
N GLY A 170 1.56 20.81 40.74
CA GLY A 170 0.36 21.38 41.37
C GLY A 170 -0.44 22.21 40.37
N THR A 171 -1.39 21.59 39.66
CA THR A 171 -2.20 22.23 38.63
C THR A 171 -3.69 22.18 38.97
N HIS A 172 -4.43 23.17 38.47
CA HIS A 172 -5.89 23.15 38.43
C HIS A 172 -6.35 23.20 36.96
N PRO A 173 -7.42 22.49 36.54
CA PRO A 173 -8.13 21.44 37.27
C PRO A 173 -7.24 20.24 37.66
N GLU A 174 -7.78 19.33 38.50
CA GLU A 174 -7.09 18.11 38.91
C GLU A 174 -6.60 17.32 37.69
N PRO A 175 -5.34 16.85 37.65
CA PRO A 175 -4.82 16.06 36.55
C PRO A 175 -5.64 14.80 36.26
N LEU A 176 -5.76 14.46 34.98
CA LEU A 176 -6.37 13.21 34.52
C LEU A 176 -5.29 12.26 34.01
N GLU A 177 -5.58 10.97 34.00
CA GLU A 177 -4.72 9.96 33.40
C GLU A 177 -5.46 9.09 32.38
N VAL A 178 -4.69 8.51 31.48
CA VAL A 178 -5.10 7.39 30.64
C VAL A 178 -3.90 6.50 30.37
N VAL A 179 -4.13 5.20 30.27
CA VAL A 179 -3.12 4.21 29.89
C VAL A 179 -3.46 3.77 28.46
N LEU A 180 -2.48 3.90 27.56
CA LEU A 180 -2.57 3.35 26.22
C LEU A 180 -1.95 1.96 26.21
N GLU A 181 -2.70 1.00 25.68
CA GLU A 181 -2.15 -0.31 25.31
C GLU A 181 -1.67 -0.22 23.86
N LEU A 182 -0.35 -0.28 23.69
CA LEU A 182 0.33 -0.26 22.39
C LEU A 182 0.73 -1.69 22.00
N GLY A 183 0.90 -1.94 20.70
CA GLY A 183 1.38 -3.23 20.18
C GLY A 183 0.30 -4.04 19.46
N SER A 184 0.43 -5.36 19.46
CA SER A 184 -0.54 -6.32 18.92
C SER A 184 -1.19 -7.14 20.05
N ASP A 185 -2.13 -8.02 19.71
CA ASP A 185 -2.73 -8.95 20.66
C ASP A 185 -1.70 -9.94 21.24
N GLU A 186 -0.59 -10.18 20.52
CA GLU A 186 0.47 -11.10 20.94
C GLU A 186 1.51 -10.38 21.84
N VAL A 187 1.98 -9.22 21.39
CA VAL A 187 3.04 -8.44 22.02
C VAL A 187 2.57 -7.01 22.27
N ASN A 188 2.46 -6.61 23.55
CA ASN A 188 1.93 -5.32 23.95
C ASN A 188 2.80 -4.64 25.02
N ALA A 189 2.65 -3.32 25.13
CA ALA A 189 3.27 -2.50 26.16
C ALA A 189 2.29 -1.42 26.61
N GLU A 190 2.32 -1.09 27.90
CA GLU A 190 1.54 0.02 28.45
C GLU A 190 2.32 1.33 28.37
N LEU A 191 1.61 2.40 28.05
CA LEU A 191 2.14 3.75 28.05
C LEU A 191 1.20 4.67 28.84
N TYR A 192 1.75 5.44 29.76
CA TYR A 192 0.99 6.24 30.71
C TYR A 192 0.96 7.69 30.25
N MET A 193 -0.23 8.28 30.19
CA MET A 193 -0.41 9.68 29.81
C MET A 193 -1.09 10.45 30.94
N LEU A 194 -0.49 11.57 31.34
CA LEU A 194 -0.98 12.49 32.35
C LEU A 194 -1.43 13.79 31.68
N VAL A 195 -2.72 14.08 31.74
CA VAL A 195 -3.35 15.27 31.15
C VAL A 195 -3.33 16.41 32.17
N LEU A 196 -2.75 17.54 31.77
CA LEU A 196 -2.45 18.66 32.66
C LEU A 196 -2.97 19.98 32.11
N SER A 197 -3.13 20.95 33.00
CA SER A 197 -3.31 22.36 32.68
C SER A 197 -2.03 23.12 32.95
N SER A 198 -1.66 24.03 32.06
CA SER A 198 -0.49 24.91 32.24
C SER A 198 -0.83 26.16 33.06
N GLU A 199 -2.02 26.74 32.86
CA GLU A 199 -2.39 28.06 33.41
C GLU A 199 -3.64 28.08 34.29
N GLY A 200 -4.19 26.93 34.68
CA GLY A 200 -5.43 26.92 35.48
C GLY A 200 -6.73 27.00 34.66
N ARG A 201 -6.63 27.21 33.34
CA ARG A 201 -7.76 27.55 32.45
C ARG A 201 -8.28 26.35 31.64
N GLY A 202 -8.13 25.15 32.18
CA GLY A 202 -8.46 23.89 31.51
C GLY A 202 -7.23 23.19 30.91
N TYR A 203 -7.40 21.94 30.49
CA TYR A 203 -6.31 21.08 30.01
C TYR A 203 -5.75 21.55 28.66
N ASP A 204 -4.43 21.52 28.50
CA ASP A 204 -3.74 21.94 27.28
C ASP A 204 -2.49 21.13 26.92
N ARG A 205 -2.08 20.20 27.78
CA ARG A 205 -0.91 19.37 27.52
C ARG A 205 -1.05 17.96 28.07
N ILE A 206 -0.28 17.04 27.50
CA ILE A 206 -0.16 15.65 27.95
C ILE A 206 1.30 15.33 28.19
N LEU A 207 1.61 14.86 29.39
CA LEU A 207 2.89 14.26 29.71
C LEU A 207 2.80 12.76 29.43
N VAL A 208 3.74 12.23 28.65
CA VAL A 208 3.84 10.81 28.29
C VAL A 208 4.94 10.17 29.13
N SER A 209 4.70 9.00 29.74
CA SER A 209 5.68 8.31 30.59
C SER A 209 5.54 6.79 30.52
N ARG A 210 6.63 6.08 30.84
CA ARG A 210 6.66 4.60 30.90
C ARG A 210 5.92 4.04 32.12
N ASN A 211 5.73 4.88 33.14
CA ASN A 211 5.09 4.52 34.39
C ASN A 211 4.42 5.77 34.98
N ARG A 212 3.83 5.66 36.18
CA ARG A 212 3.21 6.78 36.88
C ARG A 212 4.24 7.67 37.59
N ASP A 213 5.21 8.18 36.84
CA ASP A 213 6.20 9.15 37.30
C ASP A 213 6.26 10.33 36.32
N ALA A 214 5.91 11.51 36.81
CA ALA A 214 5.95 12.76 36.04
C ALA A 214 7.36 13.39 36.03
N GLY A 215 8.30 12.87 36.81
CA GLY A 215 9.69 13.35 36.87
C GLY A 215 10.60 12.83 35.74
N ASP A 216 10.21 11.75 35.05
CA ASP A 216 10.95 11.16 33.93
C ASP A 216 10.04 10.97 32.69
N PRO A 217 9.56 12.09 32.09
CA PRO A 217 8.68 12.00 30.94
C PRO A 217 9.43 11.57 29.67
N LEU A 218 8.77 10.73 28.87
CA LEU A 218 9.15 10.44 27.49
C LEU A 218 8.93 11.64 26.56
N GLY A 219 8.01 12.52 26.91
CA GLY A 219 7.70 13.73 26.15
C GLY A 219 6.52 14.49 26.75
N VAL A 220 6.41 15.76 26.37
CA VAL A 220 5.26 16.60 26.72
C VAL A 220 4.66 17.13 25.43
N LEU A 221 3.37 16.83 25.22
CA LEU A 221 2.64 17.13 24.02
C LEU A 221 1.65 18.28 24.25
N SER A 222 1.60 19.21 23.32
CA SER A 222 0.46 20.11 23.08
C SER A 222 -0.27 19.72 21.78
N PRO A 223 -1.54 20.12 21.55
CA PRO A 223 -2.22 19.85 20.30
C PRO A 223 -1.40 20.26 19.07
N GLY A 224 -1.29 19.35 18.11
CA GLY A 224 -0.50 19.47 16.89
C GLY A 224 0.98 19.03 17.01
N SER A 225 1.50 18.78 18.21
CA SER A 225 2.91 18.39 18.42
C SER A 225 3.11 16.88 18.42
N TRP A 226 4.34 16.47 18.10
CA TRP A 226 4.84 15.11 18.20
C TRP A 226 5.78 14.96 19.40
N THR A 227 5.88 13.76 19.95
CA THR A 227 7.03 13.40 20.79
C THR A 227 8.25 13.17 19.90
N ASP A 228 9.44 13.26 20.48
CA ASP A 228 10.59 12.58 19.89
C ASP A 228 10.32 11.07 19.82
N TRP A 229 11.13 10.37 19.02
CA TRP A 229 11.10 8.92 18.98
C TRP A 229 11.65 8.32 20.28
N PHE A 230 10.95 7.34 20.84
CA PHE A 230 11.41 6.59 22.00
C PHE A 230 11.27 5.08 21.79
N ARG A 231 11.97 4.31 22.62
CA ARG A 231 11.92 2.83 22.61
C ARG A 231 11.06 2.30 23.75
N LEU A 232 10.28 1.26 23.46
CA LEU A 232 9.52 0.46 24.42
C LEU A 232 9.80 -1.02 24.22
N ASP A 233 9.74 -1.79 25.31
CA ASP A 233 9.82 -3.25 25.27
C ASP A 233 8.41 -3.85 25.15
N PHE A 234 8.20 -4.65 24.11
CA PHE A 234 6.96 -5.38 23.83
C PHE A 234 7.19 -6.87 24.08
N LYS A 235 7.41 -7.23 25.35
CA LYS A 235 7.69 -8.60 25.81
C LYS A 235 8.93 -9.20 25.14
N GLY A 236 10.05 -8.48 25.22
CA GLY A 236 11.35 -8.88 24.66
C GLY A 236 11.60 -8.42 23.23
N LYS A 237 10.63 -7.77 22.57
CA LYS A 237 10.83 -7.06 21.30
C LYS A 237 10.91 -5.56 21.55
N VAL A 238 12.08 -4.96 21.34
CA VAL A 238 12.23 -3.50 21.49
C VAL A 238 11.73 -2.81 20.22
N GLY A 239 10.65 -2.04 20.35
CA GLY A 239 10.02 -1.28 19.27
C GLY A 239 10.23 0.23 19.41
N THR A 240 10.21 0.94 18.29
CA THR A 240 10.30 2.41 18.24
C THR A 240 8.92 3.03 18.09
N VAL A 241 8.64 4.07 18.88
CA VAL A 241 7.32 4.71 18.97
C VAL A 241 7.49 6.23 18.93
N ARG A 242 6.56 6.92 18.27
CA ARG A 242 6.28 8.34 18.49
C ARG A 242 4.78 8.59 18.52
N LEU A 243 4.37 9.61 19.26
CA LEU A 243 2.96 9.99 19.40
C LEU A 243 2.73 11.42 18.91
N LYS A 244 1.56 11.67 18.34
CA LYS A 244 1.06 13.02 18.07
C LYS A 244 -0.20 13.28 18.88
N LEU A 245 -0.23 14.40 19.60
CA LEU A 245 -1.49 14.89 20.18
C LEU A 245 -2.25 15.66 19.11
N LEU A 246 -3.37 15.13 18.65
CA LEU A 246 -4.19 15.76 17.62
C LEU A 246 -5.15 16.78 18.21
N GLU A 247 -5.82 16.38 19.30
CA GLU A 247 -6.87 17.18 19.93
C GLU A 247 -6.86 16.94 21.43
N LEU A 248 -7.02 18.03 22.19
CA LEU A 248 -7.33 18.01 23.61
C LEU A 248 -8.25 19.20 23.91
N SER A 249 -9.49 18.93 24.28
CA SER A 249 -10.41 19.97 24.71
C SER A 249 -10.07 20.47 26.11
N ARG A 250 -10.37 21.74 26.40
CA ARG A 250 -10.09 22.38 27.70
C ARG A 250 -10.75 21.68 28.89
N ASP A 251 -11.87 21.00 28.66
CA ASP A 251 -12.60 20.19 29.64
C ASP A 251 -12.25 18.69 29.59
N ALA A 252 -11.34 18.29 28.70
CA ALA A 252 -10.92 16.92 28.42
C ALA A 252 -12.05 15.96 28.01
N SER A 253 -13.20 16.48 27.53
CA SER A 253 -14.23 15.67 26.88
C SER A 253 -13.74 15.04 25.58
N LYS A 254 -12.81 15.70 24.88
CA LYS A 254 -12.18 15.23 23.65
C LYS A 254 -10.68 15.08 23.81
N LEU A 255 -10.18 13.90 23.51
CA LEU A 255 -8.77 13.59 23.39
C LEU A 255 -8.56 12.67 22.20
N ARG A 256 -7.71 13.08 21.25
CA ARG A 256 -7.29 12.28 20.10
C ARG A 256 -5.77 12.21 20.05
N VAL A 257 -5.22 10.99 20.05
CA VAL A 257 -3.77 10.72 20.00
C VAL A 257 -3.48 9.75 18.87
N TYR A 258 -2.57 10.13 17.98
CA TYR A 258 -2.06 9.27 16.92
C TYR A 258 -0.76 8.60 17.38
N CYS A 259 -0.65 7.29 17.18
CA CYS A 259 0.57 6.52 17.34
C CYS A 259 1.06 6.10 15.95
N SER A 260 2.34 6.38 15.65
CA SER A 260 2.98 5.87 14.43
C SER A 260 2.98 4.34 14.38
N GLN A 261 3.31 3.78 13.21
CA GLN A 261 3.68 2.37 13.12
C GLN A 261 4.79 2.06 14.13
N ILE A 262 4.73 0.87 14.72
CA ILE A 262 5.72 0.37 15.68
C ILE A 262 6.52 -0.73 14.99
N MET A 263 7.71 -0.37 14.53
CA MET A 263 8.69 -1.31 14.00
C MET A 263 9.64 -1.78 15.10
N PRO A 264 10.01 -3.08 15.13
CA PRO A 264 11.09 -3.54 15.99
C PRO A 264 12.42 -2.92 15.56
N THR A 265 13.36 -2.84 16.49
CA THR A 265 14.71 -2.30 16.22
C THR A 265 15.61 -3.23 15.38
N ALA A 266 15.19 -4.49 15.19
CA ALA A 266 15.88 -5.51 14.43
C ALA A 266 14.89 -6.42 13.66
N GLY A 267 15.40 -7.30 12.78
CA GLY A 267 14.61 -8.39 12.20
C GLY A 267 13.80 -8.08 10.93
N TRP A 268 14.05 -6.94 10.29
CA TRP A 268 13.42 -6.51 9.03
C TRP A 268 14.42 -6.28 7.90
N THR A 269 15.67 -6.75 8.07
CA THR A 269 16.70 -6.69 7.03
C THR A 269 17.34 -8.05 6.80
N TYR A 270 17.91 -8.21 5.62
CA TYR A 270 18.93 -9.21 5.33
C TYR A 270 20.22 -8.50 4.91
N PRO A 271 21.38 -8.81 5.50
CA PRO A 271 21.54 -9.58 6.74
C PRO A 271 20.85 -8.93 7.95
N GLU A 272 20.53 -9.72 8.98
CA GLU A 272 19.73 -9.25 10.13
C GLU A 272 20.36 -8.07 10.89
N HIS A 273 21.69 -8.03 10.98
CA HIS A 273 22.43 -7.01 11.73
C HIS A 273 22.36 -5.61 11.12
N VAL A 274 21.86 -5.47 9.88
CA VAL A 274 21.76 -4.17 9.19
C VAL A 274 20.66 -3.30 9.82
N ALA A 275 19.57 -3.91 10.28
CA ALA A 275 18.43 -3.22 10.89
C ALA A 275 18.87 -2.33 12.06
N GLU A 276 19.62 -2.88 13.02
CA GLU A 276 20.07 -2.15 14.21
C GLU A 276 20.95 -0.95 13.85
N LYS A 277 21.88 -1.15 12.90
CA LYS A 277 22.76 -0.09 12.39
C LYS A 277 21.95 1.03 11.75
N LEU A 278 20.93 0.71 10.96
CA LEU A 278 20.04 1.70 10.37
C LEU A 278 19.25 2.44 11.45
N VAL A 279 18.71 1.77 12.46
CA VAL A 279 18.02 2.46 13.57
C VAL A 279 18.94 3.42 14.30
N GLU A 280 20.20 3.03 14.55
CA GLU A 280 21.19 3.84 15.25
C GLU A 280 21.66 5.06 14.44
N HIS A 281 21.98 4.88 13.15
CA HIS A 281 22.60 5.92 12.34
C HIS A 281 21.61 6.73 11.50
N VAL A 282 20.42 6.18 11.21
CA VAL A 282 19.40 6.79 10.34
C VAL A 282 18.15 7.18 11.12
N GLY A 283 17.82 6.42 12.17
CA GLY A 283 16.65 6.60 13.02
C GLY A 283 15.59 5.51 12.82
N PRO A 284 14.46 5.57 13.54
CA PRO A 284 13.38 4.59 13.45
C PRO A 284 12.79 4.43 12.05
N PHE A 285 12.63 3.18 11.63
CA PHE A 285 12.05 2.86 10.33
C PHE A 285 10.52 2.94 10.37
N LEU A 286 9.95 3.53 9.32
CA LEU A 286 8.52 3.66 9.12
C LEU A 286 8.18 3.14 7.72
N GLN A 287 7.58 1.95 7.65
CA GLN A 287 7.19 1.33 6.38
C GLN A 287 5.76 1.71 5.98
N ARG A 288 4.83 1.80 6.94
CA ARG A 288 3.43 2.21 6.72
C ARG A 288 3.15 3.57 7.31
N ILE A 289 2.35 4.34 6.59
CA ILE A 289 1.65 5.50 7.11
C ILE A 289 0.17 5.17 7.28
N GLY A 290 -0.55 5.99 8.03
CA GLY A 290 -2.01 5.91 8.10
C GLY A 290 -2.67 6.60 6.90
N TYR A 291 -3.51 5.89 6.15
CA TYR A 291 -4.18 6.45 4.96
C TYR A 291 -5.59 5.86 4.76
N ILE A 292 -6.34 6.45 3.84
CA ILE A 292 -7.64 5.91 3.37
C ILE A 292 -7.50 5.54 1.91
N GLN A 293 -7.97 4.36 1.53
CA GLN A 293 -8.05 3.93 0.13
C GLN A 293 -9.45 3.37 -0.10
N GLN A 294 -10.12 3.87 -1.15
CA GLN A 294 -11.48 3.45 -1.52
C GLN A 294 -12.50 3.51 -0.35
N GLY A 295 -12.32 4.47 0.56
CA GLY A 295 -13.20 4.68 1.73
C GLY A 295 -12.90 3.78 2.94
N GLN A 296 -11.89 2.91 2.86
CA GLN A 296 -11.41 2.09 3.97
C GLN A 296 -10.16 2.70 4.59
N VAL A 297 -10.07 2.69 5.93
CA VAL A 297 -8.86 3.09 6.66
C VAL A 297 -7.87 1.94 6.68
N TYR A 298 -6.62 2.23 6.33
CA TYR A 298 -5.49 1.31 6.45
C TYR A 298 -4.57 1.78 7.57
N GLY A 299 -4.51 0.98 8.64
CA GLY A 299 -3.82 1.35 9.88
C GLY A 299 -4.64 2.34 10.71
N ALA A 300 -4.44 3.65 10.50
CA ALA A 300 -5.15 4.70 11.22
C ALA A 300 -5.37 5.93 10.34
N TRP A 301 -6.43 6.70 10.62
CA TRP A 301 -6.68 7.97 9.92
C TRP A 301 -6.82 9.12 10.91
N ALA A 302 -5.91 10.09 10.81
CA ALA A 302 -5.93 11.32 11.60
C ALA A 302 -6.53 12.48 10.80
N ASP A 303 -5.74 12.97 9.85
CA ASP A 303 -6.04 14.03 8.90
C ASP A 303 -4.92 14.04 7.83
N HIS A 304 -5.14 14.81 6.75
CA HIS A 304 -4.15 14.94 5.68
C HIS A 304 -2.84 15.58 6.15
N LYS A 305 -2.86 16.43 7.19
CA LYS A 305 -1.64 17.06 7.72
C LYS A 305 -0.72 16.02 8.34
N THR A 306 -1.27 15.16 9.19
CA THR A 306 -0.55 14.07 9.87
C THR A 306 -0.07 13.03 8.86
N MET A 307 -0.89 12.71 7.85
CA MET A 307 -0.47 11.84 6.75
C MET A 307 0.74 12.42 6.00
N MET A 308 0.74 13.72 5.69
CA MET A 308 1.86 14.40 5.03
C MET A 308 3.14 14.41 5.88
N GLU A 309 3.02 14.65 7.19
CA GLU A 309 4.17 14.64 8.12
C GLU A 309 4.79 13.22 8.24
N GLU A 310 3.97 12.17 8.28
CA GLU A 310 4.45 10.78 8.26
C GLU A 310 5.13 10.46 6.92
N LEU A 311 4.54 10.88 5.80
CA LEU A 311 5.10 10.69 4.47
C LEU A 311 6.44 11.41 4.29
N GLU A 312 6.54 12.64 4.75
CA GLU A 312 7.78 13.43 4.73
C GLU A 312 8.86 12.79 5.61
N TYR A 313 8.52 12.31 6.81
CA TYR A 313 9.46 11.57 7.64
C TYR A 313 9.96 10.31 6.92
N GLN A 314 9.04 9.53 6.34
CA GLN A 314 9.35 8.29 5.64
C GLN A 314 10.33 8.52 4.47
N HIS A 315 10.07 9.50 3.61
CA HIS A 315 10.90 9.76 2.43
C HIS A 315 12.25 10.38 2.80
N ASN A 316 12.28 11.21 3.85
CA ASN A 316 13.53 11.67 4.43
C ASN A 316 14.35 10.53 5.03
N TRP A 317 13.70 9.56 5.66
CA TRP A 317 14.35 8.36 6.17
C TRP A 317 14.89 7.51 5.02
N PHE A 318 14.11 7.27 3.95
CA PHE A 318 14.57 6.56 2.75
C PHE A 318 15.82 7.18 2.14
N ALA A 319 15.84 8.51 1.96
CA ALA A 319 17.01 9.20 1.43
C ALA A 319 18.24 9.04 2.33
N ARG A 320 18.08 9.15 3.66
CA ARG A 320 19.19 8.94 4.61
C ARG A 320 19.68 7.50 4.62
N ALA A 321 18.76 6.53 4.63
CA ALA A 321 19.08 5.10 4.59
C ALA A 321 19.79 4.73 3.29
N ALA A 322 19.33 5.23 2.14
CA ALA A 322 19.97 5.05 0.85
C ALA A 322 21.42 5.55 0.86
N CYS A 323 21.65 6.79 1.32
CA CYS A 323 23.01 7.34 1.44
C CYS A 323 23.88 6.50 2.37
N TYR A 324 23.39 6.20 3.58
CA TYR A 324 24.14 5.40 4.55
C TYR A 324 24.52 4.02 3.99
N LEU A 325 23.59 3.32 3.34
CA LEU A 325 23.85 2.01 2.76
C LEU A 325 24.84 2.10 1.58
N MET A 326 24.70 3.09 0.69
CA MET A 326 25.61 3.27 -0.44
C MET A 326 27.03 3.67 -0.02
N GLU A 327 27.19 4.32 1.13
CA GLU A 327 28.48 4.71 1.71
C GLU A 327 29.14 3.57 2.51
N ASN A 328 28.35 2.69 3.13
CA ASN A 328 28.83 1.69 4.09
C ASN A 328 28.72 0.24 3.60
N GLN A 329 28.22 -0.01 2.40
CA GLN A 329 28.09 -1.34 1.80
C GLN A 329 28.68 -1.34 0.38
N ASP A 330 29.25 -2.46 -0.04
CA ASP A 330 29.62 -2.65 -1.43
C ASP A 330 28.35 -2.89 -2.27
N TRP A 331 28.20 -2.15 -3.36
CA TRP A 331 27.05 -2.27 -4.24
C TRP A 331 27.40 -1.94 -5.69
N ASP A 332 26.70 -2.61 -6.60
CA ASP A 332 26.67 -2.33 -8.03
C ASP A 332 25.25 -1.94 -8.49
N LEU A 333 24.21 -2.51 -7.87
CA LEU A 333 22.82 -2.16 -8.12
C LEU A 333 22.16 -1.69 -6.83
N PHE A 334 21.47 -0.56 -6.88
CA PHE A 334 20.66 -0.05 -5.79
C PHE A 334 19.22 0.08 -6.27
N PHE A 335 18.27 -0.42 -5.48
CA PHE A 335 16.85 -0.36 -5.76
C PHE A 335 16.13 0.30 -4.60
N LEU A 336 15.19 1.17 -4.92
CA LEU A 336 14.26 1.73 -3.95
C LEU A 336 12.89 1.89 -4.58
N GLN A 337 11.82 1.68 -3.83
CA GLN A 337 10.47 2.02 -4.27
C GLN A 337 9.76 2.93 -3.26
N SER A 338 9.23 4.04 -3.78
CA SER A 338 8.27 4.89 -3.10
C SER A 338 6.86 4.52 -3.56
N HIS A 339 5.96 4.32 -2.59
CA HIS A 339 4.55 4.05 -2.85
C HIS A 339 3.68 5.30 -2.57
N ALA A 340 4.31 6.46 -2.44
CA ALA A 340 3.67 7.69 -1.98
C ALA A 340 2.53 8.18 -2.87
N LEU A 341 2.77 8.19 -4.19
CA LEU A 341 1.80 8.73 -5.14
C LEU A 341 0.59 7.82 -5.27
N ASP A 342 0.78 6.50 -5.28
CA ASP A 342 -0.33 5.56 -5.29
C ASP A 342 -1.27 5.75 -4.10
N TYR A 343 -0.74 5.84 -2.85
CA TYR A 343 -1.54 6.17 -1.66
C TYR A 343 -2.41 7.41 -1.86
N ILE A 344 -1.81 8.45 -2.41
CA ILE A 344 -2.41 9.77 -2.49
C ILE A 344 -3.41 9.84 -3.63
N PHE A 345 -3.13 9.20 -4.77
CA PHE A 345 -4.09 9.10 -5.85
C PHE A 345 -5.30 8.27 -5.43
N ASP A 346 -5.12 7.10 -4.86
CA ASP A 346 -6.25 6.27 -4.42
C ASP A 346 -7.08 6.90 -3.30
N ASN A 347 -6.46 7.79 -2.51
CA ASN A 347 -7.15 8.58 -1.50
C ASN A 347 -7.90 9.77 -2.08
N LEU A 348 -7.30 10.50 -3.03
CA LEU A 348 -7.70 11.87 -3.37
C LEU A 348 -8.13 12.07 -4.82
N ILE A 349 -7.72 11.23 -5.78
CA ILE A 349 -7.87 11.54 -7.23
C ILE A 349 -9.32 11.82 -7.60
N LYS A 350 -10.26 11.05 -7.05
CA LYS A 350 -11.70 11.22 -7.23
C LYS A 350 -12.19 12.63 -6.87
N GLU A 351 -11.59 13.24 -5.87
CA GLU A 351 -11.97 14.54 -5.33
C GLU A 351 -11.04 15.67 -5.80
N ALA A 352 -9.89 15.33 -6.39
CA ALA A 352 -8.90 16.27 -6.89
C ALA A 352 -9.12 16.58 -8.38
N GLU A 353 -9.44 15.58 -9.19
CA GLU A 353 -9.53 15.69 -10.64
C GLU A 353 -10.75 16.52 -11.08
N PRO A 354 -10.57 17.66 -11.77
CA PRO A 354 -11.69 18.49 -12.24
C PRO A 354 -12.71 17.76 -13.14
N LEU A 355 -12.32 16.68 -13.82
CA LEU A 355 -13.25 15.85 -14.59
C LEU A 355 -14.11 14.92 -13.72
N THR A 356 -13.72 14.66 -12.46
CA THR A 356 -14.46 13.79 -11.54
C THR A 356 -15.18 14.54 -10.42
N THR A 357 -14.82 15.81 -10.17
CA THR A 357 -15.51 16.68 -9.21
C THR A 357 -15.84 18.05 -9.80
N SER A 358 -17.02 18.58 -9.47
CA SER A 358 -17.42 19.95 -9.83
C SER A 358 -17.07 21.00 -8.76
N ASP A 359 -16.62 20.57 -7.57
CA ASP A 359 -16.22 21.47 -6.49
C ASP A 359 -14.77 21.93 -6.68
N ARG A 360 -14.61 23.15 -7.23
CA ARG A 360 -13.30 23.75 -7.49
C ARG A 360 -12.46 23.97 -6.23
N GLY A 361 -13.08 24.38 -5.12
CA GLY A 361 -12.33 24.64 -3.88
C GLY A 361 -11.77 23.36 -3.28
N ARG A 362 -12.56 22.27 -3.35
CA ARG A 362 -12.14 20.94 -2.93
C ARG A 362 -11.07 20.36 -3.86
N SER A 363 -11.26 20.48 -5.18
CA SER A 363 -10.29 20.09 -6.19
C SER A 363 -8.94 20.76 -5.96
N GLU A 364 -8.90 22.09 -5.86
CA GLU A 364 -7.66 22.85 -5.61
C GLU A 364 -6.97 22.43 -4.31
N LYS A 365 -7.73 22.17 -3.25
CA LYS A 365 -7.17 21.71 -1.97
C LYS A 365 -6.45 20.36 -2.11
N TYR A 366 -7.04 19.40 -2.82
CA TYR A 366 -6.46 18.07 -2.96
C TYR A 366 -5.37 18.01 -4.03
N LEU A 367 -5.46 18.82 -5.09
CA LEU A 367 -4.37 19.00 -6.03
C LEU A 367 -3.10 19.54 -5.34
N ARG A 368 -3.24 20.47 -4.38
CA ARG A 368 -2.10 20.91 -3.55
C ARG A 368 -1.46 19.79 -2.71
N LEU A 369 -2.25 18.82 -2.26
CA LEU A 369 -1.73 17.65 -1.52
C LEU A 369 -1.02 16.67 -2.45
N ILE A 370 -1.54 16.47 -3.66
CA ILE A 370 -0.87 15.71 -4.73
C ILE A 370 0.47 16.39 -5.09
N ASP A 371 0.47 17.71 -5.31
CA ASP A 371 1.68 18.48 -5.60
C ASP A 371 2.71 18.35 -4.46
N ARG A 372 2.28 18.47 -3.20
CA ARG A 372 3.19 18.28 -2.05
C ARG A 372 3.77 16.87 -2.00
N THR A 373 3.02 15.87 -2.44
CA THR A 373 3.50 14.48 -2.53
C THR A 373 4.61 14.34 -3.56
N TYR A 374 4.44 14.97 -4.73
CA TYR A 374 5.50 15.04 -5.75
C TYR A 374 6.77 15.72 -5.23
N GLU A 375 6.64 16.84 -4.51
CA GLU A 375 7.78 17.54 -3.91
C GLU A 375 8.54 16.64 -2.92
N ILE A 376 7.84 15.93 -2.03
CA ILE A 376 8.44 15.01 -1.06
C ILE A 376 9.23 13.88 -1.76
N VAL A 377 8.66 13.31 -2.82
CA VAL A 377 9.32 12.26 -3.62
C VAL A 377 10.53 12.82 -4.37
N ASP A 378 10.42 14.02 -4.95
CA ASP A 378 11.51 14.67 -5.68
C ASP A 378 12.69 15.04 -4.77
N GLU A 379 12.42 15.52 -3.55
CA GLU A 379 13.45 15.79 -2.53
C GLU A 379 14.23 14.51 -2.19
N MET A 380 13.54 13.37 -2.05
CA MET A 380 14.18 12.06 -1.85
C MET A 380 15.05 11.68 -3.06
N ILE A 381 14.52 11.81 -4.28
CA ILE A 381 15.27 11.53 -5.53
C ILE A 381 16.53 12.38 -5.56
N GLY A 382 16.43 13.69 -5.39
CA GLY A 382 17.56 14.61 -5.44
C GLY A 382 18.65 14.31 -4.41
N ARG A 383 18.28 13.82 -3.22
CA ARG A 383 19.25 13.41 -2.19
C ARG A 383 19.96 12.11 -2.56
N ILE A 384 19.25 11.13 -3.12
CA ILE A 384 19.82 9.84 -3.53
C ILE A 384 20.73 10.03 -4.74
N THR A 385 20.31 10.77 -5.75
CA THR A 385 21.06 10.94 -7.00
C THR A 385 22.35 11.73 -6.85
N LYS A 386 22.46 12.58 -5.82
CA LYS A 386 23.73 13.25 -5.46
C LYS A 386 24.83 12.30 -5.02
N GLN A 387 24.51 11.06 -4.62
CA GLN A 387 25.49 10.02 -4.29
C GLN A 387 26.05 9.31 -5.52
N ALA A 388 25.43 9.49 -6.70
CA ALA A 388 25.87 8.87 -7.93
C ALA A 388 27.13 9.55 -8.48
N ASP A 389 28.12 8.75 -8.88
CA ASP A 389 29.29 9.23 -9.62
C ASP A 389 29.02 9.31 -11.13
N ARG A 390 30.02 9.73 -11.92
CA ARG A 390 29.91 9.83 -13.38
C ARG A 390 29.75 8.48 -14.09
N ASP A 391 30.03 7.37 -13.41
CA ASP A 391 29.96 6.01 -13.94
C ASP A 391 28.66 5.29 -13.48
N THR A 392 27.73 6.00 -12.85
CA THR A 392 26.48 5.44 -12.32
C THR A 392 25.30 5.80 -13.22
N LEU A 393 24.55 4.78 -13.66
CA LEU A 393 23.27 4.95 -14.33
C LEU A 393 22.17 5.24 -13.30
N ILE A 394 21.35 6.24 -13.54
CA ILE A 394 20.17 6.53 -12.72
C ILE A 394 18.92 6.23 -13.56
N VAL A 395 18.04 5.41 -13.01
CA VAL A 395 16.75 5.06 -13.61
C VAL A 395 15.65 5.44 -12.62
N VAL A 396 14.72 6.26 -13.06
CA VAL A 396 13.47 6.51 -12.36
C VAL A 396 12.36 5.87 -13.18
N VAL A 397 11.58 4.98 -12.55
CA VAL A 397 10.58 4.15 -13.25
C VAL A 397 9.28 4.09 -12.44
N SER A 398 8.16 3.96 -13.15
CA SER A 398 6.85 3.69 -12.55
C SER A 398 6.34 2.34 -13.03
N ASP A 399 5.59 1.66 -12.17
CA ASP A 399 4.98 0.38 -12.44
C ASP A 399 3.63 0.51 -13.16
N HIS A 400 2.84 1.53 -12.83
CA HIS A 400 1.62 1.91 -13.53
C HIS A 400 1.28 3.40 -13.33
N GLY A 401 0.10 3.80 -13.82
CA GLY A 401 -0.53 5.09 -13.50
C GLY A 401 -1.84 4.88 -12.75
N VAL A 402 -2.52 5.97 -12.40
CA VAL A 402 -3.88 5.96 -11.82
C VAL A 402 -4.75 6.94 -12.61
N ILE A 403 -5.85 6.47 -13.17
CA ILE A 403 -6.85 7.33 -13.85
C ILE A 403 -7.81 7.94 -12.84
N GLY A 404 -8.43 9.07 -13.19
CA GLY A 404 -9.52 9.65 -12.39
C GLY A 404 -10.76 8.75 -12.38
N TYR A 405 -11.50 8.72 -11.27
CA TYR A 405 -12.79 8.05 -11.19
C TYR A 405 -13.76 8.72 -10.22
N HIS A 406 -15.07 8.62 -10.48
CA HIS A 406 -16.11 9.23 -9.64
C HIS A 406 -17.06 8.20 -9.00
N SER A 407 -17.07 6.97 -9.50
CA SER A 407 -17.96 5.91 -9.04
C SER A 407 -17.50 5.28 -7.71
N THR A 408 -18.39 4.51 -7.09
CA THR A 408 -18.08 3.58 -5.99
C THR A 408 -18.38 2.13 -6.37
N LYS A 409 -18.85 1.88 -7.61
CA LYS A 409 -19.14 0.53 -8.09
C LYS A 409 -17.84 -0.13 -8.57
N HIS A 410 -17.54 -1.34 -8.10
CA HIS A 410 -16.34 -2.06 -8.54
C HIS A 410 -16.65 -2.93 -9.76
N VAL A 411 -15.65 -3.15 -10.62
CA VAL A 411 -15.76 -4.05 -11.79
C VAL A 411 -16.09 -5.48 -11.35
N ALA A 412 -15.53 -5.91 -10.23
CA ALA A 412 -15.80 -7.22 -9.65
C ALA A 412 -17.28 -7.42 -9.31
N ASP A 413 -17.95 -6.40 -8.78
CA ASP A 413 -19.38 -6.46 -8.48
C ASP A 413 -20.19 -6.57 -9.78
N VAL A 414 -19.83 -5.79 -10.82
CA VAL A 414 -20.52 -5.83 -12.12
C VAL A 414 -20.45 -7.21 -12.75
N ILE A 415 -19.26 -7.79 -12.84
CA ILE A 415 -19.08 -9.10 -13.48
C ILE A 415 -19.73 -10.20 -12.63
N SER A 416 -19.61 -10.13 -11.31
CA SER A 416 -20.26 -11.08 -10.41
C SER A 416 -21.78 -11.02 -10.55
N GLU A 417 -22.39 -9.82 -10.58
CA GLU A 417 -23.82 -9.64 -10.82
C GLU A 417 -24.27 -10.23 -12.17
N ILE A 418 -23.45 -10.10 -13.23
CA ILE A 418 -23.73 -10.69 -14.54
C ILE A 418 -23.72 -12.23 -14.45
N LEU A 419 -22.68 -12.80 -13.84
CA LEU A 419 -22.54 -14.24 -13.69
C LEU A 419 -23.65 -14.83 -12.80
N GLU A 420 -24.09 -14.13 -11.76
CA GLU A 420 -25.21 -14.54 -10.91
C GLU A 420 -26.54 -14.57 -11.68
N ARG A 421 -26.80 -13.52 -12.50
CA ARG A 421 -28.02 -13.44 -13.33
C ARG A 421 -28.10 -14.55 -14.36
N GLU A 422 -26.96 -14.95 -14.92
CA GLU A 422 -26.84 -16.08 -15.86
C GLU A 422 -26.87 -17.46 -15.19
N GLY A 423 -26.93 -17.51 -13.86
CA GLY A 423 -26.90 -18.75 -13.08
C GLY A 423 -25.56 -19.47 -13.11
N LEU A 424 -24.46 -18.72 -13.28
CA LEU A 424 -23.09 -19.24 -13.35
C LEU A 424 -22.32 -19.05 -12.04
N LEU A 425 -22.67 -18.03 -11.26
CA LEU A 425 -22.12 -17.77 -9.92
C LEU A 425 -23.22 -17.95 -8.87
N PHE A 426 -22.91 -18.66 -7.79
CA PHE A 426 -23.83 -18.86 -6.66
C PHE A 426 -23.16 -18.47 -5.35
N CYS A 427 -23.77 -17.54 -4.62
CA CYS A 427 -23.28 -17.07 -3.34
C CYS A 427 -24.21 -17.51 -2.19
N ARG A 428 -23.64 -18.03 -1.09
CA ARG A 428 -24.39 -18.34 0.13
C ARG A 428 -24.54 -17.06 0.96
N LYS A 429 -25.77 -16.64 1.21
CA LYS A 429 -26.07 -15.59 2.18
C LYS A 429 -25.63 -16.04 3.58
N LYS A 430 -24.95 -15.17 4.34
CA LYS A 430 -24.81 -15.37 5.78
C LYS A 430 -26.22 -15.32 6.41
N ALA A 431 -26.58 -16.33 7.20
CA ALA A 431 -27.80 -16.27 7.99
C ALA A 431 -27.72 -15.06 8.95
N VAL A 432 -28.62 -14.10 8.78
CA VAL A 432 -28.79 -13.01 9.75
C VAL A 432 -29.53 -13.60 10.95
N GLN A 433 -28.86 -13.69 12.11
CA GLN A 433 -29.59 -13.97 13.34
C GLN A 433 -30.53 -12.78 13.63
N PRO A 434 -31.82 -13.01 13.92
CA PRO A 434 -32.73 -11.93 14.32
C PRO A 434 -32.14 -11.16 15.51
N GLY A 435 -31.96 -9.84 15.35
CA GLY A 435 -31.49 -8.95 16.43
C GLY A 435 -30.01 -8.54 16.41
N THR A 436 -29.23 -8.92 15.39
CA THR A 436 -27.86 -8.39 15.19
C THR A 436 -27.78 -7.48 13.97
N LYS A 437 -27.09 -6.34 14.08
CA LYS A 437 -26.80 -5.47 12.92
C LYS A 437 -26.11 -6.32 11.83
N PRO A 438 -26.51 -6.21 10.56
CA PRO A 438 -25.86 -6.95 9.49
C PRO A 438 -24.37 -6.57 9.47
N LYS A 439 -23.51 -7.50 9.88
CA LYS A 439 -22.08 -7.39 9.55
C LYS A 439 -22.00 -7.54 8.04
N LEU A 440 -21.58 -6.50 7.33
CA LEU A 440 -21.16 -6.61 5.93
C LEU A 440 -20.09 -7.71 5.88
N GLY A 441 -20.49 -8.91 5.48
CA GLY A 441 -19.63 -10.06 5.34
C GLY A 441 -19.77 -10.51 3.91
N ARG A 442 -18.65 -10.63 3.20
CA ARG A 442 -18.59 -11.23 1.85
C ARG A 442 -19.44 -12.49 1.82
N GLU A 443 -20.39 -12.55 0.90
CA GLU A 443 -21.13 -13.77 0.64
C GLU A 443 -20.12 -14.87 0.29
N LYS A 444 -20.31 -16.07 0.85
CA LYS A 444 -19.37 -17.18 0.59
C LYS A 444 -19.82 -17.87 -0.69
N ILE A 445 -18.97 -17.89 -1.72
CA ILE A 445 -19.25 -18.59 -2.98
C ILE A 445 -19.54 -20.07 -2.69
N ASP A 446 -20.59 -20.60 -3.30
CA ASP A 446 -21.01 -22.00 -3.27
C ASP A 446 -20.35 -22.75 -4.44
N TRP A 447 -19.15 -23.27 -4.21
CA TRP A 447 -18.34 -23.92 -5.25
C TRP A 447 -18.98 -25.18 -5.83
N SER A 448 -19.82 -25.88 -5.07
CA SER A 448 -20.55 -27.07 -5.56
C SER A 448 -21.63 -26.76 -6.61
N ARG A 449 -21.88 -25.48 -6.91
CA ARG A 449 -22.86 -25.02 -7.90
C ARG A 449 -22.28 -23.99 -8.87
N THR A 450 -21.26 -23.25 -8.44
CA THR A 450 -20.64 -22.18 -9.22
C THR A 450 -19.85 -22.76 -10.39
N LYS A 451 -20.26 -22.40 -11.61
CA LYS A 451 -19.61 -22.77 -12.87
C LYS A 451 -18.47 -21.81 -13.22
N ALA A 452 -18.63 -20.52 -12.94
CA ALA A 452 -17.61 -19.51 -13.23
C ALA A 452 -17.57 -18.40 -12.17
N ALA A 453 -16.39 -17.85 -11.93
CA ALA A 453 -16.20 -16.76 -10.97
C ALA A 453 -15.12 -15.78 -11.45
N PHE A 454 -15.28 -14.51 -11.11
CA PHE A 454 -14.34 -13.45 -11.44
C PHE A 454 -13.45 -13.11 -10.24
N PHE A 455 -12.13 -13.10 -10.47
CA PHE A 455 -11.13 -12.82 -9.44
C PHE A 455 -10.00 -11.95 -9.98
N ASP A 456 -9.34 -11.29 -9.03
CA ASP A 456 -8.10 -10.53 -9.22
C ASP A 456 -8.08 -9.68 -10.50
N SER A 457 -9.13 -8.87 -10.63
CA SER A 457 -9.29 -7.79 -11.58
C SER A 457 -9.49 -8.09 -13.06
N ILE A 458 -8.97 -9.17 -13.62
CA ILE A 458 -9.12 -9.40 -15.07
C ILE A 458 -9.46 -10.84 -15.42
N HIS A 459 -9.58 -11.73 -14.44
CA HIS A 459 -9.64 -13.16 -14.68
C HIS A 459 -11.02 -13.73 -14.36
N ILE A 460 -11.65 -14.38 -15.33
CA ILE A 460 -12.79 -15.27 -15.11
C ILE A 460 -12.29 -16.71 -15.17
N TYR A 461 -12.50 -17.45 -14.10
CA TYR A 461 -12.15 -18.87 -13.97
C TYR A 461 -13.40 -19.73 -14.10
N ILE A 462 -13.27 -20.88 -14.75
CA ILE A 462 -14.28 -21.92 -14.89
C ILE A 462 -13.93 -23.06 -13.96
N ASN A 463 -14.92 -23.53 -13.20
CA ASN A 463 -14.79 -24.65 -12.27
C ASN A 463 -14.96 -25.98 -13.02
N LEU A 464 -13.92 -26.38 -13.74
CA LEU A 464 -13.92 -27.47 -14.71
C LEU A 464 -13.63 -28.83 -14.04
N LYS A 465 -14.47 -29.83 -14.33
CA LYS A 465 -14.26 -31.21 -13.87
C LYS A 465 -12.97 -31.79 -14.40
N GLY A 466 -12.22 -32.44 -13.51
CA GLY A 466 -10.91 -33.02 -13.83
C GLY A 466 -9.76 -32.03 -13.81
N ARG A 467 -10.03 -30.71 -13.72
CA ARG A 467 -9.02 -29.67 -13.51
C ARG A 467 -9.11 -29.12 -12.08
N GLU A 468 -10.26 -28.59 -11.69
CA GLU A 468 -10.50 -28.12 -10.32
C GLU A 468 -11.03 -29.27 -9.44
N PRO A 469 -10.60 -29.40 -8.16
CA PRO A 469 -11.07 -30.47 -7.27
C PRO A 469 -12.58 -30.49 -7.02
N GLU A 470 -13.22 -29.33 -7.06
CA GLU A 470 -14.67 -29.15 -6.88
C GLU A 470 -15.38 -28.85 -8.21
N GLY A 471 -14.78 -29.26 -9.33
CA GLY A 471 -15.28 -29.01 -10.69
C GLY A 471 -16.74 -29.43 -10.88
N VAL A 472 -17.53 -28.54 -11.48
CA VAL A 472 -18.96 -28.78 -11.78
C VAL A 472 -19.30 -28.69 -13.27
N VAL A 473 -18.41 -28.13 -14.08
CA VAL A 473 -18.56 -28.00 -15.53
C VAL A 473 -17.95 -29.24 -16.19
N GLU A 474 -18.69 -29.94 -17.05
CA GLU A 474 -18.13 -31.07 -17.81
C GLU A 474 -17.13 -30.58 -18.88
N PRO A 475 -16.08 -31.35 -19.22
CA PRO A 475 -15.13 -30.98 -20.27
C PRO A 475 -15.77 -30.63 -21.61
N GLU A 476 -16.87 -31.29 -21.98
CA GLU A 476 -17.60 -31.05 -23.22
C GLU A 476 -18.40 -29.74 -23.19
N GLU A 477 -18.74 -29.21 -22.01
CA GLU A 477 -19.43 -27.94 -21.83
C GLU A 477 -18.47 -26.73 -21.84
N TYR A 478 -17.17 -26.96 -21.65
CA TYR A 478 -16.19 -25.91 -21.36
C TYR A 478 -16.15 -24.80 -22.43
N GLU A 479 -15.99 -25.17 -23.70
CA GLU A 479 -15.90 -24.18 -24.78
C GLU A 479 -17.22 -23.43 -24.99
N GLY A 480 -18.36 -24.14 -24.96
CA GLY A 480 -19.67 -23.52 -25.07
C GLY A 480 -19.97 -22.55 -23.92
N LEU A 481 -19.52 -22.87 -22.70
CA LEU A 481 -19.65 -21.98 -21.55
C LEU A 481 -18.79 -20.72 -21.72
N ARG A 482 -17.57 -20.84 -22.24
CA ARG A 482 -16.70 -19.68 -22.50
C ARG A 482 -17.33 -18.74 -23.51
N ASP A 483 -17.82 -19.28 -24.62
CA ASP A 483 -18.49 -18.50 -25.66
C ASP A 483 -19.72 -17.79 -25.11
N ARG A 484 -20.55 -18.49 -24.34
CA ARG A 484 -21.72 -17.89 -23.68
C ARG A 484 -21.32 -16.73 -22.76
N ILE A 485 -20.31 -16.89 -21.89
CA ILE A 485 -19.87 -15.82 -21.00
C ILE A 485 -19.37 -14.62 -21.81
N ILE A 486 -18.58 -14.85 -22.86
CA ILE A 486 -18.05 -13.79 -23.72
C ILE A 486 -19.19 -13.02 -24.40
N GLU A 487 -20.17 -13.71 -24.96
CA GLU A 487 -21.36 -13.10 -25.58
C GLU A 487 -22.17 -12.29 -24.57
N THR A 488 -22.45 -12.83 -23.39
CA THR A 488 -23.15 -12.10 -22.32
C THR A 488 -22.42 -10.81 -21.95
N LEU A 489 -21.10 -10.85 -21.79
CA LEU A 489 -20.32 -9.65 -21.45
C LEU A 489 -20.30 -8.62 -22.59
N ARG A 490 -20.26 -9.07 -23.85
CA ARG A 490 -20.34 -8.19 -25.04
C ARG A 490 -21.71 -7.51 -25.16
N ASP A 491 -22.78 -8.23 -24.84
CA ASP A 491 -24.15 -7.72 -24.93
C ASP A 491 -24.56 -6.89 -23.71
N TYR A 492 -23.85 -7.02 -22.59
CA TYR A 492 -24.09 -6.23 -21.39
C TYR A 492 -23.92 -4.74 -21.69
N LYS A 493 -24.96 -3.94 -21.41
CA LYS A 493 -24.91 -2.48 -21.46
C LYS A 493 -24.85 -1.93 -20.05
N ASP A 494 -23.77 -1.23 -19.72
CA ASP A 494 -23.66 -0.58 -18.42
C ASP A 494 -24.76 0.50 -18.30
N PRO A 495 -25.53 0.54 -17.20
CA PRO A 495 -26.66 1.46 -17.08
C PRO A 495 -26.31 2.95 -17.14
N ARG A 496 -25.08 3.32 -16.77
CA ARG A 496 -24.62 4.72 -16.82
C ARG A 496 -24.07 5.07 -18.20
N LEU A 497 -23.38 4.13 -18.82
CA LEU A 497 -22.70 4.32 -20.10
C LEU A 497 -23.61 4.11 -21.31
N GLY A 498 -24.67 3.31 -21.16
CA GLY A 498 -25.57 2.91 -22.25
C GLY A 498 -24.93 1.97 -23.30
N ALA A 499 -23.72 1.48 -23.05
CA ALA A 499 -22.93 0.65 -23.97
C ALA A 499 -22.05 -0.37 -23.21
N CYS A 500 -21.45 -1.32 -23.93
CA CYS A 500 -20.61 -2.36 -23.33
C CYS A 500 -19.38 -1.77 -22.65
N PRO A 501 -19.17 -1.97 -21.33
CA PRO A 501 -18.05 -1.34 -20.62
C PRO A 501 -16.71 -2.04 -20.83
N PHE A 502 -16.66 -3.19 -21.51
CA PHE A 502 -15.44 -3.97 -21.71
C PHE A 502 -14.73 -3.56 -23.01
N SER A 503 -13.45 -3.18 -22.90
CA SER A 503 -12.57 -2.90 -24.06
C SER A 503 -12.05 -4.17 -24.70
N LEU A 504 -11.88 -5.22 -23.88
CA LEU A 504 -11.21 -6.45 -24.24
C LEU A 504 -11.90 -7.61 -23.52
N ILE A 505 -12.20 -8.67 -24.27
CA ILE A 505 -12.67 -9.95 -23.73
C ILE A 505 -12.00 -11.03 -24.59
N LEU A 506 -11.01 -11.72 -24.03
CA LEU A 506 -10.20 -12.74 -24.71
C LEU A 506 -10.35 -14.10 -24.05
N LYS A 507 -10.35 -15.14 -24.88
CA LYS A 507 -10.02 -16.49 -24.42
C LYS A 507 -8.55 -16.54 -23.99
N SER A 508 -8.24 -17.36 -22.99
CA SER A 508 -6.90 -17.49 -22.39
C SER A 508 -5.76 -17.74 -23.40
N GLU A 509 -6.04 -18.45 -24.49
CA GLU A 509 -5.11 -18.78 -25.57
C GLU A 509 -4.73 -17.55 -26.41
N ASP A 510 -5.66 -16.61 -26.56
CA ASP A 510 -5.44 -15.35 -27.29
C ASP A 510 -4.79 -14.28 -26.41
N ALA A 511 -4.89 -14.41 -25.08
CA ALA A 511 -4.30 -13.47 -24.12
C ALA A 511 -2.76 -13.41 -24.19
N LYS A 512 -2.12 -14.33 -24.93
CA LYS A 512 -0.68 -14.31 -25.22
C LYS A 512 -0.22 -12.97 -25.81
N ILE A 513 -1.06 -12.32 -26.61
CA ILE A 513 -0.73 -11.03 -27.25
C ILE A 513 -0.54 -9.88 -26.24
N VAL A 514 -1.09 -10.03 -25.02
CA VAL A 514 -0.93 -9.08 -23.92
C VAL A 514 0.00 -9.62 -22.82
N GLY A 515 0.82 -10.63 -23.12
CA GLY A 515 1.79 -11.20 -22.19
C GLY A 515 1.19 -12.10 -21.10
N LEU A 516 -0.06 -12.52 -21.25
CA LEU A 516 -0.75 -13.42 -20.32
C LEU A 516 -0.84 -14.83 -20.92
N TYR A 517 -0.21 -15.80 -20.26
CA TYR A 517 -0.22 -17.20 -20.64
C TYR A 517 0.21 -18.11 -19.48
N GLY A 518 0.16 -19.42 -19.69
CA GLY A 518 0.50 -20.42 -18.69
C GLY A 518 -0.69 -20.79 -17.79
N ASP A 519 -0.40 -21.46 -16.69
CA ASP A 519 -1.41 -22.08 -15.83
C ASP A 519 -1.84 -21.22 -14.64
N ARG A 520 -1.55 -19.92 -14.70
CA ARG A 520 -1.83 -18.92 -13.64
C ARG A 520 -2.75 -17.79 -14.11
N ILE A 521 -3.41 -17.99 -15.24
CA ILE A 521 -4.40 -17.07 -15.79
C ILE A 521 -5.77 -17.73 -15.82
N GLY A 522 -6.81 -16.89 -15.69
CA GLY A 522 -8.19 -17.30 -15.91
C GLY A 522 -8.46 -17.81 -17.33
N ASP A 523 -9.61 -18.47 -17.49
CA ASP A 523 -10.09 -19.00 -18.76
C ASP A 523 -10.54 -17.91 -19.72
N ILE A 524 -11.01 -16.78 -19.19
CA ILE A 524 -11.35 -15.57 -19.96
C ILE A 524 -10.68 -14.38 -19.29
N ILE A 525 -10.05 -13.54 -20.11
CA ILE A 525 -9.39 -12.30 -19.69
C ILE A 525 -10.24 -11.11 -20.13
N VAL A 526 -10.50 -10.19 -19.20
CA VAL A 526 -11.32 -9.00 -19.44
C VAL A 526 -10.57 -7.73 -19.07
N ALA A 527 -10.76 -6.68 -19.85
CA ALA A 527 -10.34 -5.33 -19.49
C ALA A 527 -11.48 -4.34 -19.74
N VAL A 528 -11.59 -3.32 -18.89
CA VAL A 528 -12.66 -2.32 -18.96
C VAL A 528 -12.21 -1.05 -19.67
N ARG A 529 -13.18 -0.31 -20.22
CA ARG A 529 -12.97 0.99 -20.83
C ARG A 529 -12.60 2.03 -19.76
N PRO A 530 -11.61 2.91 -20.01
CA PRO A 530 -11.41 4.09 -19.17
C PRO A 530 -12.62 5.02 -19.26
N GLY A 531 -12.78 5.92 -18.29
CA GLY A 531 -13.94 6.81 -18.22
C GLY A 531 -14.43 7.14 -16.81
N GLY A 532 -13.69 6.74 -15.77
CA GLY A 532 -14.06 6.99 -14.38
C GLY A 532 -15.33 6.27 -13.89
N LEU A 533 -15.81 5.28 -14.65
CA LEU A 533 -17.08 4.56 -14.43
C LEU A 533 -17.06 3.66 -13.18
N TYR A 534 -15.89 3.19 -12.78
CA TYR A 534 -15.68 2.22 -11.70
C TYR A 534 -14.87 2.84 -10.56
N GLY A 535 -15.02 2.32 -9.35
CA GLY A 535 -14.46 2.91 -8.12
C GLY A 535 -12.95 2.72 -7.93
N GLN A 536 -12.19 2.55 -9.02
CA GLN A 536 -10.75 2.24 -9.01
C GLN A 536 -10.08 2.86 -10.24
N GLY A 537 -8.80 3.26 -10.11
CA GLY A 537 -8.05 3.97 -11.15
C GLY A 537 -7.03 3.14 -11.91
N HIS A 538 -6.83 1.87 -11.56
CA HIS A 538 -5.88 0.96 -12.24
C HIS A 538 -6.32 -0.51 -12.07
N GLY A 539 -5.48 -1.47 -12.48
CA GLY A 539 -5.73 -2.91 -12.45
C GLY A 539 -6.54 -3.45 -13.62
N HIS A 540 -7.80 -3.01 -13.74
CA HIS A 540 -8.77 -3.54 -14.71
C HIS A 540 -8.66 -2.97 -16.13
N PHE A 541 -7.88 -1.91 -16.30
CA PHE A 541 -7.81 -1.14 -17.54
C PHE A 541 -6.65 -1.62 -18.40
N LEU A 542 -6.79 -1.45 -19.71
CA LEU A 542 -5.66 -1.65 -20.62
C LEU A 542 -4.50 -0.70 -20.24
N PRO A 543 -3.23 -1.10 -20.46
CA PRO A 543 -2.06 -0.25 -20.18
C PRO A 543 -2.06 1.13 -20.84
N THR A 544 -2.82 1.30 -21.91
CA THR A 544 -2.97 2.56 -22.67
C THR A 544 -4.14 3.43 -22.16
N ALA A 545 -4.75 3.06 -21.03
CA ALA A 545 -5.89 3.79 -20.49
C ALA A 545 -5.49 5.19 -20.06
N ASP A 546 -6.29 6.17 -20.48
CA ASP A 546 -6.13 7.56 -20.12
C ASP A 546 -7.49 8.17 -19.81
N TYR A 547 -7.60 8.89 -18.69
CA TYR A 547 -8.80 9.60 -18.25
C TYR A 547 -8.51 10.45 -17.01
N GLY A 548 -8.96 11.70 -17.04
CA GLY A 548 -8.33 12.76 -16.24
C GLY A 548 -7.22 13.41 -17.05
#